data_AF-A0A7W6ETK6-F1
#
_entry.id   AF-A0A7W6ETK6-F1
#
_cell.length_a   1.000
_cell.length_b   1.000
_cell.length_c   1.000
_cell.angle_alpha   90.00
_cell.angle_beta   90.00
_cell.angle_gamma   90.00
#
_symmetry.space_group_name_H-M   'P 1'
#
loop_
_entity.id
_entity.type
_entity.pdbx_description
1 polymer ?
#
loop_
_entity_poly.entity_id
_entity_poly.type
_entity_poly.pdbx_seq_one_letter_code
_entity_poly.pdbx_strand_id
1 'polypeptide(L)' 'MKYITYIRVNTKGQERSGLSFDAQKVIIEHYAEIDKAAIVKEFIETESSKDISNRPILKAAIEYAQTH' A
#
# COMPACT_ATOMS: atom_id res chain seq x y z
N MET A 1 6.38 -17.23 -3.41
CA MET A 1 5.69 -16.24 -4.28
C MET A 1 6.32 -14.87 -4.08
N LYS A 2 6.08 -13.90 -4.97
CA LYS A 2 6.51 -12.51 -4.79
C LYS A 2 5.29 -11.61 -4.73
N TYR A 3 5.18 -10.77 -3.72
CA TYR A 3 4.09 -9.81 -3.55
C TYR A 3 4.60 -8.39 -3.68
N ILE A 4 3.73 -7.55 -4.22
CA ILE A 4 3.90 -6.11 -4.27
C ILE A 4 2.70 -5.52 -3.54
N THR A 5 2.96 -4.62 -2.61
CA THR A 5 1.92 -4.07 -1.74
C THR A 5 1.64 -2.63 -2.12
N TYR A 6 0.39 -2.23 -2.03
CA TYR A 6 -0.06 -0.88 -2.28
C TYR A 6 -1.00 -0.45 -1.15
N ILE A 7 -0.63 0.60 -0.43
CA ILE A 7 -1.38 1.13 0.71
C ILE A 7 -1.74 2.59 0.41
N ARG A 8 -3.00 2.94 0.61
CA ARG A 8 -3.47 4.32 0.44
C ARG A 8 -3.94 4.90 1.75
N VAL A 9 -3.49 6.11 2.06
CA VAL A 9 -3.78 6.82 3.30
C VAL A 9 -4.21 8.26 3.02
N ASN A 10 -5.11 8.79 3.85
CA ASN A 10 -5.51 10.20 3.76
C ASN A 10 -4.57 11.07 4.60
N THR A 11 -3.96 12.09 3.99
CA THR A 11 -3.03 13.01 4.67
C THR A 11 -3.68 13.77 5.82
N LYS A 12 -4.99 14.02 5.80
CA LYS A 12 -5.70 14.73 6.88
C LYS A 12 -6.00 13.87 8.11
N GLY A 13 -5.92 12.54 7.99
CA GLY A 13 -6.23 11.61 9.08
C GLY A 13 -5.00 11.06 9.81
N GLN A 14 -3.80 11.24 9.27
CA GLN A 14 -2.59 10.61 9.79
C GLN A 14 -2.11 11.19 11.12
N GLU A 15 -2.38 12.47 11.42
CA GLU A 15 -2.03 13.05 12.73
C GLU A 15 -2.84 12.46 13.89
N ARG A 16 -3.96 11.76 13.61
CA ARG A 16 -4.84 11.17 14.64
C ARG A 16 -4.84 9.63 14.69
N SER A 17 -4.39 8.96 13.62
CA SER A 17 -4.57 7.50 13.48
C SER A 17 -3.40 6.78 12.80
N GLY A 18 -2.15 6.93 13.27
CA GLY A 18 -1.04 6.06 12.87
C GLY A 18 -1.40 4.55 12.92
N LEU A 19 -2.31 4.19 13.83
CA LEU A 19 -2.99 2.90 13.93
C LEU A 19 -3.53 2.32 12.60
N SER A 20 -4.08 3.14 11.70
CA SER A 20 -4.73 2.61 10.49
C SER A 20 -3.72 2.21 9.41
N PHE A 21 -2.54 2.84 9.38
CA PHE A 21 -1.46 2.46 8.46
C PHE A 21 -0.73 1.23 8.98
N ASP A 22 -0.35 1.23 10.26
CA ASP A 22 0.36 0.11 10.88
C ASP A 22 -0.51 -1.16 10.88
N ALA A 23 -1.81 -1.05 11.15
CA ALA A 23 -2.73 -2.19 11.07
C ALA A 23 -2.82 -2.77 9.65
N GLN A 24 -2.85 -1.93 8.61
CA GLN A 24 -2.84 -2.39 7.22
C GLN A 24 -1.54 -3.13 6.89
N LYS A 25 -0.40 -2.63 7.37
CA LYS A 25 0.91 -3.27 7.17
C LYS A 25 0.98 -4.64 7.84
N VAL A 26 0.52 -4.75 9.09
CA VAL A 26 0.47 -6.04 9.82
C VAL A 26 -0.40 -7.06 9.10
N ILE A 27 -1.57 -6.66 8.58
CA ILE A 27 -2.45 -7.57 7.83
C ILE A 27 -1.74 -8.06 6.57
N ILE A 28 -1.10 -7.17 5.81
CA ILE A 28 -0.36 -7.51 4.60
C ILE A 28 0.78 -8.49 4.90
N GLU A 29 1.56 -8.22 5.95
CA GLU A 29 2.65 -9.09 6.38
C GLU A 29 2.14 -10.48 6.80
N HIS A 30 1.03 -10.54 7.53
CA HIS A 30 0.40 -11.80 7.94
C HIS A 30 0.00 -12.68 6.75
N TYR A 31 -0.62 -12.09 5.73
CA TYR A 31 -0.98 -12.84 4.51
C TYR A 31 0.26 -13.25 3.70
N ALA A 32 1.27 -12.38 3.59
CA ALA A 32 2.52 -12.73 2.92
C ALA A 32 3.22 -13.90 3.62
N GLU A 33 3.20 -13.95 4.95
CA GLU A 33 3.76 -15.05 5.74
C GLU A 33 3.03 -16.37 5.50
N ILE A 34 1.68 -16.36 5.57
CA ILE A 34 0.85 -17.54 5.30
C ILE A 34 1.17 -18.13 3.92
N ASP A 35 1.30 -17.26 2.91
CA ASP A 35 1.56 -17.67 1.52
C ASP A 35 3.04 -17.97 1.24
N LYS A 36 3.93 -17.81 2.24
CA LYS A 36 5.39 -17.84 2.07
C LYS A 36 5.84 -16.97 0.89
N ALA A 37 5.23 -15.80 0.79
CA ALA A 37 5.49 -14.80 -0.22
C ALA A 37 6.51 -13.77 0.30
N ALA A 38 7.47 -13.42 -0.54
CA ALA A 38 8.35 -12.29 -0.26
C ALA A 38 7.71 -11.00 -0.76
N ILE A 39 7.54 -10.01 0.11
CA ILE A 39 7.15 -8.66 -0.31
C ILE A 39 8.39 -8.02 -0.95
N VAL A 40 8.35 -7.79 -2.27
CA VAL A 40 9.50 -7.28 -3.04
C VAL A 40 9.48 -5.77 -3.21
N LYS A 41 8.32 -5.13 -3.03
CA LYS A 41 8.16 -3.68 -3.10
C LYS A 41 6.87 -3.25 -2.39
N GLU A 42 6.94 -2.14 -1.67
CA GLU A 42 5.79 -1.49 -1.06
C GLU A 42 5.59 -0.10 -1.69
N PHE A 43 4.33 0.21 -1.99
CA PHE A 43 3.89 1.49 -2.57
C PHE A 43 2.91 2.17 -1.62
N ILE A 44 3.11 3.46 -1.35
CA ILE A 44 2.27 4.23 -0.43
C ILE A 44 1.72 5.46 -1.16
N GLU A 45 0.41 5.59 -1.23
CA GLU A 45 -0.28 6.74 -1.82
C GLU A 45 -0.92 7.60 -0.73
N THR A 46 -0.47 8.84 -0.61
CA THR A 46 -1.02 9.82 0.33
C THR A 46 -1.94 10.79 -0.41
N GLU A 47 -3.23 10.81 -0.09
CA GLU A 47 -4.21 11.68 -0.76
C GLU A 47 -4.87 12.66 0.22
N SER A 48 -5.10 13.91 -0.21
CA SER A 48 -5.99 14.85 0.48
C SER A 48 -7.44 14.56 0.07
N SER A 49 -8.40 14.69 0.98
CA SER A 49 -9.83 14.39 0.75
C SER A 49 -10.53 15.09 -0.43
N LYS A 50 -9.82 15.92 -1.21
CA LYS A 50 -10.35 16.72 -2.32
C LYS A 50 -10.11 16.13 -3.71
N ASP A 51 -9.19 15.19 -3.88
CA ASP A 51 -8.82 14.71 -5.23
C ASP A 51 -8.69 13.20 -5.31
N ILE A 52 -9.78 12.51 -5.67
CA ILE A 52 -9.87 11.04 -5.80
C ILE A 52 -9.43 10.56 -7.21
N SER A 53 -9.21 11.49 -8.14
CA SER A 53 -9.32 11.23 -9.57
C SER A 53 -8.04 10.70 -10.23
N ASN A 54 -6.87 10.90 -9.61
CA ASN A 54 -5.59 10.48 -10.18
C ASN A 54 -4.77 9.67 -9.16
N ARG A 55 -4.46 8.41 -9.49
CA ARG A 55 -3.73 7.46 -8.60
C ARG A 55 -2.38 7.07 -9.21
N PRO A 56 -1.41 7.99 -9.27
CA PRO A 56 -0.14 7.74 -9.94
C PRO A 56 0.67 6.64 -9.26
N ILE A 57 0.57 6.48 -7.94
CA ILE A 57 1.31 5.46 -7.20
C ILE A 57 0.70 4.08 -7.44
N LEU A 58 -0.63 3.97 -7.51
CA LEU A 58 -1.27 2.72 -7.91
C LEU A 58 -0.85 2.30 -9.32
N LYS A 59 -0.81 3.26 -10.25
CA LYS A 59 -0.36 2.97 -11.62
C LYS A 59 1.08 2.46 -11.65
N ALA A 60 1.98 3.11 -10.91
CA ALA A 60 3.37 2.66 -10.78
C ALA A 60 3.48 1.26 -10.14
N ALA A 61 2.64 0.95 -9.14
CA ALA A 61 2.62 -0.37 -8.51
C ALA A 61 2.20 -1.47 -9.50
N ILE A 62 1.19 -1.20 -10.34
CA ILE A 62 0.72 -2.12 -11.37
C ILE A 62 1.80 -2.33 -12.45
N GLU A 63 2.39 -1.24 -12.95
CA GLU A 63 3.47 -1.32 -13.95
C GLU A 63 4.69 -2.11 -13.40
N TYR A 64 5.03 -1.90 -12.11
CA TYR A 64 6.08 -2.67 -11.44
C TYR A 64 5.72 -4.17 -11.35
N ALA A 65 4.47 -4.50 -11.02
CA ALA A 65 4.00 -5.88 -10.96
C ALA A 65 3.98 -6.60 -12.31
N GLN A 66 3.79 -5.86 -13.40
CA GLN A 66 3.82 -6.43 -14.76
C GLN A 66 5.25 -6.73 -15.25
N THR A 67 6.26 -6.15 -14.61
CA THR A 67 7.65 -6.21 -15.07
C THR A 67 8.57 -7.11 -14.23
N HIS A 68 8.11 -7.65 -13.09
CA HIS A 68 8.92 -8.35 -12.06
C HIS A 68 8.30 -9.67 -11.57
#